data_AF-A0A318ILX0-F1
#
_entry.id   AF-A0A318ILX0-F1
#
_cell.length_a   1.000
_cell.length_b   1.000
_cell.length_c   1.000
_cell.angle_alpha   90.00
_cell.angle_beta   90.00
_cell.angle_gamma   90.00
#
_symmetry.space_group_name_H-M   'P 1'
#
loop_
_entity.id
_entity.type
_entity.pdbx_description
1 polymer ?
#
loop_
_entity_poly.entity_id
_entity_poly.type
_entity_poly.pdbx_seq_one_letter_code
_entity_poly.pdbx_strand_id
1 'polypeptide(L)'
;MLTTKHIWRTAPTLTLLSMLLSVTPISFARVPPIPEMVMQMNTRLEVNVNGSTIKIKADDTFEREYEFDGCKLRSHTSPRTSRWFGSLGLSDVGSAPFFSFFVPGACKGISRTVVEENQLHFDDIKFIYQWLADKKELANGSYNTVWNSEGLAVFWKAVPGRAELSVDVVLLCLNGQPAKNLEGAIDTAITWHPNEQGQTIRHCNPVDKNVARETRRQIQGFWKSTELMFEQARKREERYKAAKESKEKQETGQDMKMAE
;
A
#
# COMPACT_ATOMS: atom_id res chain seq x y z
N MET A 1 52.87 -78.26 33.36
CA MET A 1 52.18 -78.78 32.15
C MET A 1 51.38 -77.65 31.54
N LEU A 2 51.65 -77.39 30.25
CA LEU A 2 50.89 -76.58 29.27
C LEU A 2 50.63 -75.09 29.58
N THR A 3 51.56 -74.30 29.07
CA THR A 3 51.51 -72.87 28.73
C THR A 3 50.53 -72.59 27.58
N THR A 4 49.80 -71.46 27.65
CA THR A 4 49.13 -70.87 26.47
C THR A 4 49.36 -69.36 26.45
N LYS A 5 50.18 -68.93 25.48
CA LYS A 5 50.45 -67.52 25.14
C LYS A 5 49.34 -67.01 24.24
N HIS A 6 48.61 -65.97 24.65
CA HIS A 6 47.75 -65.20 23.76
C HIS A 6 48.51 -63.98 23.22
N ILE A 7 48.74 -63.99 21.91
CA ILE A 7 49.35 -62.91 21.13
C ILE A 7 48.21 -62.01 20.64
N TRP A 8 48.14 -60.78 21.14
CA TRP A 8 47.23 -59.75 20.62
C TRP A 8 47.94 -59.00 19.48
N ARG A 9 47.39 -59.08 18.27
CA ARG A 9 47.81 -58.30 17.10
C ARG A 9 47.23 -56.88 17.20
N THR A 10 48.09 -55.88 17.25
CA THR A 10 47.73 -54.47 17.09
C THR A 10 47.45 -54.19 15.61
N ALA A 11 46.25 -53.73 15.26
CA ALA A 11 45.94 -53.23 13.93
C ALA A 11 46.38 -51.75 13.80
N PRO A 12 46.96 -51.33 12.67
CA PRO A 12 47.33 -49.94 12.45
C PRO A 12 46.09 -49.10 12.14
N THR A 13 45.86 -48.05 12.95
CA THR A 13 44.85 -47.03 12.71
C THR A 13 45.30 -46.11 11.57
N LEU A 14 44.71 -46.32 10.39
CA LEU A 14 44.87 -45.47 9.22
C LEU A 14 44.18 -44.12 9.50
N THR A 15 44.96 -43.08 9.80
CA THR A 15 44.43 -41.73 10.03
C THR A 15 44.13 -41.07 8.69
N LEU A 16 42.87 -41.12 8.26
CA LEU A 16 42.40 -40.40 7.07
C LEU A 16 42.33 -38.89 7.39
N LEU A 17 43.32 -38.14 6.91
CA LEU A 17 43.35 -36.68 6.96
C LEU A 17 42.28 -36.13 5.99
N SER A 18 41.05 -35.97 6.49
CA SER A 18 39.95 -35.36 5.76
C SER A 18 40.22 -33.86 5.59
N MET A 19 40.70 -33.46 4.40
CA MET A 19 40.70 -32.06 3.98
C MET A 19 39.26 -31.58 3.91
N LEU A 20 38.78 -30.97 4.98
CA LEU A 20 37.59 -30.12 4.96
C LEU A 20 37.87 -28.94 4.04
N LEU A 21 37.51 -29.07 2.76
CA LEU A 21 37.22 -27.90 1.93
C LEU A 21 36.03 -27.20 2.58
N SER A 22 36.32 -26.18 3.38
CA SER A 22 35.36 -25.17 3.80
C SER A 22 34.89 -24.43 2.55
N VAL A 23 33.84 -24.97 1.91
CA VAL A 23 33.07 -24.26 0.89
C VAL A 23 32.45 -23.06 1.59
N THR A 24 33.14 -21.92 1.52
CA THR A 24 32.55 -20.66 1.96
C THR A 24 31.42 -20.35 0.98
N PRO A 25 30.16 -20.29 1.44
CA PRO A 25 29.07 -19.93 0.56
C PRO A 25 29.34 -18.51 0.06
N ILE A 26 29.59 -18.38 -1.24
CA ILE A 26 29.65 -17.08 -1.91
C ILE A 26 28.26 -16.48 -1.76
N SER A 27 28.10 -15.62 -0.76
CA SER A 27 26.90 -14.85 -0.55
C SER A 27 26.89 -13.79 -1.64
N PHE A 28 26.23 -14.08 -2.76
CA PHE A 28 25.94 -13.06 -3.76
C PHE A 28 25.06 -12.01 -3.08
N ALA A 29 25.63 -10.82 -2.84
CA ALA A 29 24.88 -9.67 -2.38
C ALA A 29 23.76 -9.43 -3.40
N ARG A 30 22.51 -9.65 -2.99
CA ARG A 30 21.36 -9.39 -3.85
C ARG A 30 21.29 -7.87 -4.06
N VAL A 31 21.45 -7.44 -5.31
CA VAL A 31 21.21 -6.04 -5.68
C VAL A 31 19.76 -5.72 -5.27
N PRO A 32 19.53 -4.65 -4.48
CA PRO A 32 18.20 -4.29 -4.07
C PRO A 32 17.34 -3.98 -5.32
N PRO A 33 16.05 -4.33 -5.31
CA PRO A 33 15.19 -4.01 -6.44
C PRO A 33 15.08 -2.51 -6.65
N ILE A 34 14.98 -2.08 -7.92
CA ILE A 34 14.75 -0.67 -8.26
C ILE A 34 13.29 -0.32 -7.88
N PRO A 35 13.06 0.72 -7.07
CA PRO A 35 11.71 1.12 -6.69
C PRO A 35 10.86 1.54 -7.89
N GLU A 36 9.60 1.12 -7.90
CA GLU A 36 8.59 1.45 -8.92
C GLU A 36 7.91 2.79 -8.58
N MET A 37 8.71 3.86 -8.61
CA MET A 37 8.26 5.23 -8.36
C MET A 37 7.47 5.82 -9.54
N VAL A 38 6.59 6.77 -9.26
CA VAL A 38 5.79 7.49 -10.24
C VAL A 38 6.40 8.85 -10.55
N MET A 39 6.73 9.63 -9.52
CA MET A 39 7.23 10.99 -9.65
C MET A 39 8.73 10.99 -9.94
N GLN A 40 9.18 11.93 -10.77
CA GLN A 40 10.60 12.26 -10.87
C GLN A 40 11.02 13.19 -9.73
N MET A 41 12.30 13.16 -9.38
CA MET A 41 12.85 14.09 -8.39
C MET A 41 12.71 15.54 -8.87
N ASN A 42 12.50 16.46 -7.94
CA ASN A 42 12.28 17.88 -8.16
C ASN A 42 11.05 18.20 -9.02
N THR A 43 10.04 17.32 -9.01
CA THR A 43 8.76 17.59 -9.68
C THR A 43 7.68 18.00 -8.70
N ARG A 44 6.67 18.71 -9.19
CA ARG A 44 5.46 19.02 -8.45
C ARG A 44 4.24 18.55 -9.23
N LEU A 45 3.33 17.90 -8.51
CA LEU A 45 2.02 17.48 -8.98
C LEU A 45 0.97 18.31 -8.25
N GLU A 46 0.11 19.00 -8.98
CA GLU A 46 -1.05 19.71 -8.43
C GLU A 46 -2.32 19.06 -8.94
N VAL A 47 -3.21 18.71 -8.02
CA VAL A 47 -4.44 17.99 -8.31
C VAL A 47 -5.62 18.74 -7.71
N ASN A 48 -6.61 19.07 -8.54
CA ASN A 48 -7.83 19.77 -8.13
C ASN A 48 -9.08 19.04 -8.62
N VAL A 49 -9.89 18.54 -7.69
CA VAL A 49 -11.16 17.87 -8.00
C VAL A 49 -12.21 18.20 -6.94
N ASN A 50 -13.44 18.45 -7.35
CA ASN A 50 -14.58 18.74 -6.45
C ASN A 50 -14.30 19.87 -5.43
N GLY A 51 -13.51 20.87 -5.81
CA GLY A 51 -13.12 21.98 -4.94
C GLY A 51 -12.06 21.64 -3.89
N SER A 52 -11.56 20.39 -3.85
CA SER A 52 -10.41 20.00 -3.04
C SER A 52 -9.13 20.07 -3.88
N THR A 53 -8.05 20.57 -3.28
CA THR A 53 -6.73 20.64 -3.91
C THR A 53 -5.69 19.94 -3.05
N ILE A 54 -4.83 19.15 -3.69
CA ILE A 54 -3.60 18.65 -3.11
C ILE A 54 -2.43 18.98 -4.04
N LYS A 55 -1.32 19.44 -3.46
CA LYS A 55 -0.04 19.58 -4.16
C LYS A 55 0.96 18.62 -3.54
N ILE A 56 1.70 17.93 -4.38
CA ILE A 56 2.69 16.93 -3.99
C ILE A 56 4.01 17.33 -4.61
N LYS A 57 5.04 17.51 -3.81
CA LYS A 57 6.40 17.83 -4.27
C LYS A 57 7.32 16.66 -3.96
N ALA A 58 8.05 16.19 -4.96
CA ALA A 58 9.11 15.20 -4.79
C ALA A 58 10.44 15.92 -4.58
N ASP A 59 10.78 16.22 -3.32
CA ASP A 59 12.00 16.96 -2.97
C ASP A 59 13.28 16.15 -3.25
N ASP A 60 13.24 14.86 -2.94
CA ASP A 60 14.32 13.91 -3.19
C ASP A 60 13.70 12.56 -3.67
N THR A 61 14.52 11.54 -3.82
CA THR A 61 14.13 10.17 -4.18
C THR A 61 13.03 9.64 -3.26
N PHE A 62 13.16 9.87 -1.95
CA PHE A 62 12.29 9.28 -0.93
C PHE A 62 11.52 10.31 -0.09
N GLU A 63 11.68 11.61 -0.35
CA GLU A 63 11.00 12.66 0.40
C GLU A 63 9.87 13.29 -0.40
N ARG A 64 8.71 13.43 0.26
CA ARG A 64 7.53 14.07 -0.32
C ARG A 64 7.03 15.17 0.60
N GLU A 65 6.72 16.34 0.04
CA GLU A 65 5.96 17.40 0.73
C GLU A 65 4.54 17.43 0.14
N TYR A 66 3.54 17.36 1.01
CA TYR A 66 2.12 17.41 0.68
C TYR A 66 1.53 18.71 1.18
N GLU A 67 0.93 19.49 0.29
CA GLU A 67 0.16 20.69 0.63
C GLU A 67 -1.32 20.42 0.38
N PHE A 68 -2.16 20.55 1.41
CA PHE A 68 -3.61 20.41 1.32
C PHE A 68 -4.25 21.48 2.19
N ASP A 69 -5.29 22.16 1.72
CA ASP A 69 -6.06 23.06 2.60
C ASP A 69 -5.25 24.18 3.30
N GLY A 70 -4.12 24.58 2.69
CA GLY A 70 -3.16 25.55 3.25
C GLY A 70 -2.15 24.95 4.25
N CYS A 71 -2.28 23.66 4.56
CA CYS A 71 -1.40 22.88 5.41
C CYS A 71 -0.27 22.26 4.61
N LYS A 72 0.91 22.08 5.23
CA LYS A 72 2.03 21.33 4.66
C LYS A 72 2.45 20.21 5.59
N LEU A 73 2.67 19.02 5.04
CA LEU A 73 3.22 17.86 5.74
C LEU A 73 4.34 17.25 4.91
N ARG A 74 5.37 16.74 5.59
CA ARG A 74 6.45 16.00 4.95
C ARG A 74 6.37 14.54 5.31
N SER A 75 6.71 13.70 4.35
CA SER A 75 6.81 12.26 4.49
C SER A 75 8.18 11.80 4.04
N HIS A 76 8.78 10.92 4.85
CA HIS A 76 9.94 10.14 4.45
C HIS A 76 9.47 8.74 4.10
N THR A 77 9.35 8.47 2.81
CA THR A 77 8.88 7.19 2.29
C THR A 77 10.00 6.18 2.25
N SER A 78 9.68 4.90 2.38
CA SER A 78 10.66 3.81 2.24
C SER A 78 10.34 2.98 1.00
N PRO A 79 11.35 2.58 0.21
CA PRO A 79 11.13 1.65 -0.89
C PRO A 79 10.72 0.28 -0.36
N ARG A 80 9.78 -0.37 -1.05
CA ARG A 80 9.36 -1.72 -0.67
C ARG A 80 10.44 -2.75 -0.99
N THR A 81 10.69 -3.66 -0.05
CA THR A 81 11.61 -4.79 -0.24
C THR A 81 10.93 -5.99 -0.90
N SER A 82 9.59 -6.00 -0.98
CA SER A 82 8.78 -7.04 -1.59
C SER A 82 7.56 -6.43 -2.30
N ARG A 83 7.03 -7.15 -3.30
CA ARG A 83 5.89 -6.69 -4.09
C ARG A 83 4.60 -6.69 -3.25
N TRP A 84 3.93 -5.55 -3.19
CA TRP A 84 2.60 -5.38 -2.58
C TRP A 84 1.60 -4.99 -3.66
N PHE A 85 0.56 -5.79 -3.85
CA PHE A 85 -0.30 -5.75 -5.06
C PHE A 85 0.53 -5.72 -6.34
N GLY A 86 1.57 -6.56 -6.35
CA GLY A 86 2.52 -6.63 -7.45
C GLY A 86 3.39 -5.40 -7.66
N SER A 87 3.45 -4.43 -6.74
CA SER A 87 4.27 -3.23 -6.87
C SER A 87 5.45 -3.15 -5.88
N LEU A 88 6.59 -2.61 -6.35
CA LEU A 88 7.78 -2.24 -5.58
C LEU A 88 7.87 -0.73 -5.33
N GLY A 89 6.73 -0.05 -5.21
CA GLY A 89 6.67 1.39 -4.96
C GLY A 89 7.27 1.83 -3.62
N LEU A 90 7.01 3.09 -3.29
CA LEU A 90 7.33 3.70 -2.00
C LEU A 90 6.13 3.63 -1.08
N SER A 91 6.38 3.53 0.22
CA SER A 91 5.35 3.65 1.24
C SER A 91 5.86 4.37 2.47
N ASP A 92 5.01 5.21 3.05
CA ASP A 92 5.13 5.67 4.44
C ASP A 92 3.86 5.23 5.16
N VAL A 93 4.00 4.29 6.09
CA VAL A 93 2.88 3.81 6.91
C VAL A 93 2.50 4.80 8.02
N GLY A 94 3.18 5.95 8.07
CA GLY A 94 3.08 6.96 9.10
C GLY A 94 3.68 6.43 10.39
N SER A 95 4.87 6.88 10.77
CA SER A 95 5.32 6.67 12.14
C SER A 95 4.36 7.43 13.05
N ALA A 96 3.52 6.72 13.79
CA ALA A 96 2.70 7.36 14.81
C ALA A 96 3.68 7.93 15.83
N PRO A 97 3.77 9.26 16.03
CA PRO A 97 4.40 9.74 17.23
C PRO A 97 3.58 9.16 18.37
N PHE A 98 4.20 8.36 19.23
CA PHE A 98 3.56 7.73 20.39
C PHE A 98 2.87 8.76 21.32
N PHE A 99 3.13 10.06 21.08
CA PHE A 99 2.54 11.23 21.75
C PHE A 99 1.84 12.22 20.80
N SER A 100 1.23 11.76 19.69
CA SER A 100 0.73 12.68 18.65
C SER A 100 -0.40 13.64 19.06
N PHE A 101 -1.06 13.39 20.19
CA PHE A 101 -2.14 14.25 20.68
C PHE A 101 -1.68 15.68 21.02
N PHE A 102 -0.38 15.88 21.21
CA PHE A 102 0.22 17.18 21.52
C PHE A 102 1.30 17.60 20.51
N VAL A 103 1.29 17.13 19.25
CA VAL A 103 2.28 17.63 18.27
C VAL A 103 1.99 19.10 17.96
N PRO A 104 2.86 20.04 18.37
CA PRO A 104 2.76 21.42 17.92
C PRO A 104 2.94 21.41 16.39
N GLY A 105 1.98 21.96 15.65
CA GLY A 105 2.01 21.97 14.19
C GLY A 105 1.10 20.96 13.49
N ALA A 106 0.23 20.25 14.23
CA ALA A 106 -0.89 19.53 13.59
C ALA A 106 -1.79 20.53 12.85
N CYS A 107 -1.96 20.33 11.54
CA CYS A 107 -2.72 21.25 10.71
C CYS A 107 -4.15 20.72 10.53
N LYS A 108 -5.12 21.46 11.08
CA LYS A 108 -6.53 21.03 11.17
C LYS A 108 -6.71 19.64 11.81
N GLY A 109 -5.90 19.34 12.83
CA GLY A 109 -5.90 18.05 13.52
C GLY A 109 -5.20 16.92 12.75
N ILE A 110 -4.52 17.22 11.64
CA ILE A 110 -3.72 16.26 10.87
C ILE A 110 -2.24 16.49 11.16
N SER A 111 -1.54 15.45 11.62
CA SER A 111 -0.14 15.54 12.06
C SER A 111 0.79 14.55 11.36
N ARG A 112 0.24 13.60 10.59
CA ARG A 112 1.02 12.59 9.87
C ARG A 112 0.45 12.29 8.50
N THR A 113 1.28 11.70 7.67
CA THR A 113 0.94 11.21 6.34
C THR A 113 0.92 9.68 6.35
N VAL A 114 0.03 9.08 5.58
CA VAL A 114 0.07 7.66 5.19
C VAL A 114 0.00 7.62 3.69
N VAL A 115 1.11 7.28 3.04
CA VAL A 115 1.23 7.50 1.59
C VAL A 115 1.76 6.29 0.88
N GLU A 116 1.26 6.09 -0.33
CA GLU A 116 1.77 5.14 -1.29
C GLU A 116 2.08 5.86 -2.60
N GLU A 117 3.25 5.58 -3.16
CA GLU A 117 3.60 6.00 -4.51
C GLU A 117 4.04 4.75 -5.28
N ASN A 118 3.27 4.33 -6.27
CA ASN A 118 3.49 3.03 -6.88
C ASN A 118 3.05 2.94 -8.34
N GLN A 119 3.70 2.04 -9.07
CA GLN A 119 3.21 1.57 -10.37
C GLN A 119 2.44 0.26 -10.17
N LEU A 120 1.22 0.18 -10.70
CA LEU A 120 0.44 -1.05 -10.70
C LEU A 120 0.42 -1.64 -12.11
N HIS A 121 0.76 -2.92 -12.21
CA HIS A 121 0.92 -3.60 -13.49
C HIS A 121 -0.28 -4.50 -13.80
N PHE A 122 -0.95 -4.21 -14.91
CA PHE A 122 -2.15 -4.88 -15.39
C PHE A 122 -1.88 -5.56 -16.73
N ASP A 123 -2.59 -6.64 -16.97
CA ASP A 123 -2.62 -7.39 -18.23
C ASP A 123 -3.89 -7.12 -19.06
N ASP A 124 -4.88 -6.43 -18.48
CA ASP A 124 -6.20 -6.19 -19.09
C ASP A 124 -6.77 -4.84 -18.64
N ILE A 125 -7.23 -4.06 -19.61
CA ILE A 125 -7.86 -2.75 -19.38
C ILE A 125 -9.18 -2.86 -18.61
N LYS A 126 -9.95 -3.94 -18.80
CA LYS A 126 -11.20 -4.14 -18.06
C LYS A 126 -10.94 -4.27 -16.57
N PHE A 127 -9.82 -4.89 -16.21
CA PHE A 127 -9.43 -5.05 -14.81
C PHE A 127 -8.95 -3.73 -14.19
N ILE A 128 -8.33 -2.84 -14.98
CA ILE A 128 -8.05 -1.46 -14.53
C ILE A 128 -9.35 -0.73 -14.19
N TYR A 129 -10.37 -0.80 -15.06
CA TYR A 129 -11.64 -0.13 -14.81
C TYR A 129 -12.37 -0.69 -13.59
N GLN A 130 -12.35 -2.00 -13.40
CA GLN A 130 -12.86 -2.61 -12.18
C GLN A 130 -12.15 -2.06 -10.94
N TRP A 131 -10.81 -2.06 -10.94
CA TRP A 131 -10.04 -1.55 -9.80
C TRP A 131 -10.32 -0.07 -9.49
N LEU A 132 -10.46 0.78 -10.53
CA LEU A 132 -10.84 2.19 -10.36
C LEU A 132 -12.25 2.34 -9.77
N ALA A 133 -13.21 1.53 -10.23
CA ALA A 133 -14.56 1.51 -9.70
C ALA A 133 -14.58 1.06 -8.23
N ASP A 134 -13.89 -0.04 -7.91
CA ASP A 134 -13.80 -0.57 -6.55
C ASP A 134 -13.15 0.45 -5.60
N LYS A 135 -12.07 1.12 -6.04
CA LYS A 135 -11.42 2.21 -5.27
C LYS A 135 -12.37 3.37 -5.00
N LYS A 136 -13.19 3.76 -5.99
CA LYS A 136 -14.21 4.80 -5.83
C LYS A 136 -15.31 4.37 -4.85
N GLU A 137 -15.71 3.10 -4.87
CA GLU A 137 -16.71 2.54 -3.97
C GLU A 137 -16.20 2.44 -2.52
N LEU A 138 -15.00 1.90 -2.30
CA LEU A 138 -14.38 1.78 -0.97
C LEU A 138 -14.22 3.12 -0.28
N ALA A 139 -14.01 4.17 -1.07
CA ALA A 139 -13.96 5.51 -0.55
C ALA A 139 -15.28 5.96 0.10
N ASN A 140 -16.43 5.36 -0.24
CA ASN A 140 -17.77 5.82 0.12
C ASN A 140 -17.92 7.34 -0.10
N GLY A 141 -17.32 7.85 -1.18
CA GLY A 141 -17.22 9.28 -1.48
C GLY A 141 -16.28 10.12 -0.59
N SER A 142 -15.61 9.53 0.41
CA SER A 142 -14.72 10.24 1.35
C SER A 142 -13.31 10.52 0.81
N TYR A 143 -12.87 9.79 -0.23
CA TYR A 143 -11.65 10.14 -0.95
C TYR A 143 -11.97 11.06 -2.11
N ASN A 144 -11.14 12.08 -2.27
CA ASN A 144 -10.99 12.74 -3.54
C ASN A 144 -10.21 11.79 -4.45
N THR A 145 -10.82 11.46 -5.57
CA THR A 145 -10.27 10.50 -6.54
C THR A 145 -10.29 11.13 -7.90
N VAL A 146 -9.17 11.08 -8.60
CA VAL A 146 -9.08 11.50 -9.99
C VAL A 146 -8.03 10.70 -10.72
N TRP A 147 -8.22 10.52 -12.02
CA TRP A 147 -7.23 9.96 -12.91
C TRP A 147 -7.22 10.70 -14.23
N ASN A 148 -6.11 10.66 -14.95
CA ASN A 148 -5.98 11.23 -16.28
C ASN A 148 -5.97 10.14 -17.36
N SER A 149 -5.98 10.58 -18.61
CA SER A 149 -5.99 9.74 -19.80
C SER A 149 -4.66 9.00 -20.02
N GLU A 150 -3.61 9.36 -19.29
CA GLU A 150 -2.26 8.77 -19.36
C GLU A 150 -1.97 7.78 -18.23
N GLY A 151 -2.99 7.36 -17.48
CA GLY A 151 -2.88 6.29 -16.50
C GLY A 151 -2.42 6.73 -15.11
N LEU A 152 -2.23 8.02 -14.85
CA LEU A 152 -1.98 8.51 -13.50
C LEU A 152 -3.29 8.60 -12.74
N ALA A 153 -3.35 8.01 -11.56
CA ALA A 153 -4.45 8.10 -10.62
C ALA A 153 -3.96 8.64 -9.27
N VAL A 154 -4.73 9.55 -8.67
CA VAL A 154 -4.43 10.16 -7.38
C VAL A 154 -5.66 10.04 -6.48
N PHE A 155 -5.43 9.56 -5.27
CA PHE A 155 -6.45 9.40 -4.25
C PHE A 155 -5.96 10.10 -2.99
N TRP A 156 -6.79 10.95 -2.37
CA TRP A 156 -6.44 11.49 -1.06
C TRP A 156 -7.64 11.78 -0.18
N LYS A 157 -7.40 11.72 1.13
CA LYS A 157 -8.34 12.22 2.14
C LYS A 157 -7.64 12.60 3.44
N ALA A 158 -8.19 13.59 4.12
CA ALA A 158 -7.89 13.85 5.52
C ALA A 158 -8.78 12.93 6.40
N VAL A 159 -8.17 12.30 7.40
CA VAL A 159 -8.85 11.45 8.40
C VAL A 159 -8.56 12.02 9.79
N PRO A 160 -9.32 13.04 10.25
CA PRO A 160 -9.07 13.69 11.54
C PRO A 160 -9.05 12.72 12.71
N GLY A 161 -9.93 11.71 12.72
CA GLY A 161 -9.95 10.67 13.76
C GLY A 161 -8.68 9.81 13.85
N ARG A 162 -7.78 9.89 12.86
CA ARG A 162 -6.46 9.24 12.85
C ARG A 162 -5.29 10.22 12.77
N ALA A 163 -5.59 11.53 12.85
CA ALA A 163 -4.68 12.64 12.60
C ALA A 163 -3.87 12.49 11.30
N GLU A 164 -4.50 11.98 10.24
CA GLU A 164 -3.81 11.42 9.08
C GLU A 164 -4.23 12.06 7.76
N LEU A 165 -3.27 12.39 6.90
CA LEU A 165 -3.49 12.60 5.47
C LEU A 165 -3.12 11.32 4.72
N SER A 166 -4.11 10.66 4.14
CA SER A 166 -3.89 9.48 3.28
C SER A 166 -3.75 9.93 1.84
N VAL A 167 -2.67 9.55 1.15
CA VAL A 167 -2.41 9.93 -0.25
C VAL A 167 -1.84 8.73 -1.03
N ASP A 168 -2.52 8.33 -2.10
CA ASP A 168 -2.02 7.31 -3.04
C ASP A 168 -1.76 7.99 -4.39
N VAL A 169 -0.53 7.89 -4.91
CA VAL A 169 -0.14 8.32 -6.25
C VAL A 169 0.22 7.08 -7.07
N VAL A 170 -0.62 6.73 -8.04
CA VAL A 170 -0.54 5.45 -8.75
C VAL A 170 -0.38 5.67 -10.25
N LEU A 171 0.63 5.06 -10.86
CA LEU A 171 0.71 4.93 -12.32
C LEU A 171 0.19 3.56 -12.74
N LEU A 172 -0.88 3.55 -13.54
CA LEU A 172 -1.52 2.36 -14.07
C LEU A 172 -0.78 1.93 -15.34
N CYS A 173 -0.10 0.78 -15.27
CA CYS A 173 0.70 0.23 -16.35
C CYS A 173 -0.03 -0.96 -16.99
N LEU A 174 -0.45 -0.84 -18.25
CA LEU A 174 -1.00 -1.92 -19.05
C LEU A 174 0.07 -2.52 -19.95
N ASN A 175 0.39 -3.81 -19.77
CA ASN A 175 1.39 -4.53 -20.56
C ASN A 175 2.77 -3.82 -20.60
N GLY A 176 3.17 -3.23 -19.47
CA GLY A 176 4.46 -2.53 -19.32
C GLY A 176 4.50 -1.11 -19.88
N GLN A 177 3.37 -0.56 -20.33
CA GLN A 177 3.25 0.83 -20.77
C GLN A 177 2.19 1.56 -19.94
N PRO A 178 2.26 2.89 -19.78
CA PRO A 178 1.18 3.64 -19.15
C PRO A 178 -0.15 3.35 -19.87
N ALA A 179 -1.21 3.11 -19.09
CA ALA A 179 -2.55 2.96 -19.62
C ALA A 179 -2.95 4.25 -20.34
N LYS A 180 -3.70 4.12 -21.45
CA LYS A 180 -4.12 5.26 -22.27
C LYS A 180 -5.63 5.27 -22.44
N ASN A 181 -6.18 6.47 -22.63
CA ASN A 181 -7.60 6.69 -22.93
C ASN A 181 -8.54 6.10 -21.87
N LEU A 182 -8.20 6.26 -20.58
CA LEU A 182 -9.02 5.77 -19.49
C LEU A 182 -10.38 6.48 -19.46
N GLU A 183 -11.45 5.70 -19.44
CA GLU A 183 -12.81 6.23 -19.25
C GLU A 183 -12.93 6.99 -17.93
N GLY A 184 -13.63 8.13 -17.95
CA GLY A 184 -13.82 9.00 -16.78
C GLY A 184 -12.59 9.83 -16.40
N ALA A 185 -11.53 9.83 -17.23
CA ALA A 185 -10.36 10.66 -17.01
C ALA A 185 -10.70 12.16 -17.01
N ILE A 186 -10.03 12.92 -16.13
CA ILE A 186 -10.18 14.37 -16.00
C ILE A 186 -8.79 15.00 -16.10
N ASP A 187 -8.29 15.16 -17.33
CA ASP A 187 -6.92 15.63 -17.57
C ASP A 187 -6.67 17.02 -17.00
N THR A 188 -7.66 17.90 -17.06
CA THR A 188 -7.58 19.26 -16.52
C THR A 188 -7.47 19.34 -15.00
N ALA A 189 -7.80 18.25 -14.29
CA ALA A 189 -7.70 18.18 -12.84
C ALA A 189 -6.26 17.91 -12.36
N ILE A 190 -5.36 17.51 -13.27
CA ILE A 190 -3.98 17.16 -12.94
C ILE A 190 -3.02 18.07 -13.70
N THR A 191 -2.23 18.85 -12.95
CA THR A 191 -1.20 19.72 -13.50
C THR A 191 0.18 19.29 -13.01
N TRP A 192 1.09 19.06 -13.96
CA TRP A 192 2.49 18.80 -13.66
C TRP A 192 3.33 20.06 -13.75
N HIS A 193 4.28 20.20 -12.83
CA HIS A 193 5.40 21.11 -12.94
C HIS A 193 6.66 20.26 -13.08
N PRO A 194 7.27 20.26 -14.27
CA PRO A 194 8.44 19.43 -14.53
C PRO A 194 9.63 19.90 -13.68
N ASN A 195 10.60 19.00 -13.53
CA ASN A 195 11.92 19.35 -13.02
C ASN A 195 12.70 20.18 -14.05
N GLU A 196 13.94 20.55 -13.70
CA GLU A 196 14.82 21.35 -14.57
C GLU A 196 15.10 20.68 -15.93
N GLN A 197 14.99 19.36 -16.01
CA GLN A 197 15.19 18.57 -17.23
C GLN A 197 13.89 18.41 -18.04
N GLY A 198 12.79 19.06 -17.66
CA GLY A 198 11.50 18.92 -18.34
C GLY A 198 10.77 17.61 -18.04
N GLN A 199 11.25 16.81 -17.08
CA GLN A 199 10.66 15.51 -16.74
C GLN A 199 9.63 15.67 -15.63
N THR A 200 8.58 14.85 -15.68
CA THR A 200 7.46 14.88 -14.73
C THR A 200 7.26 13.52 -14.07
N ILE A 201 6.89 12.54 -14.89
CA ILE A 201 6.54 11.18 -14.48
C ILE A 201 7.62 10.19 -14.96
N ARG A 202 7.81 9.11 -14.22
CA ARG A 202 8.63 7.97 -14.64
C ARG A 202 7.85 7.08 -15.60
N HIS A 203 8.57 6.44 -16.50
CA HIS A 203 8.00 5.38 -17.33
C HIS A 203 7.66 4.15 -16.47
N CYS A 204 6.69 3.37 -16.95
CA CYS A 204 6.41 2.06 -16.38
C CYS A 204 7.67 1.18 -16.38
N ASN A 205 8.01 0.61 -15.24
CA ASN A 205 9.12 -0.32 -15.11
C ASN A 205 8.78 -1.60 -15.89
N PRO A 206 9.75 -2.16 -16.62
CA PRO A 206 9.55 -3.47 -17.24
C PRO A 206 9.44 -4.55 -16.16
N VAL A 207 8.37 -5.34 -16.21
CA VAL A 207 8.10 -6.44 -15.28
C VAL A 207 7.76 -7.72 -16.02
N ASP A 208 8.01 -8.87 -15.39
CA ASP A 208 7.60 -10.16 -15.93
C ASP A 208 6.06 -10.28 -15.99
N LYS A 209 5.53 -11.02 -16.96
CA LYS A 209 4.07 -11.22 -17.11
C LYS A 209 3.41 -11.83 -15.87
N ASN A 210 4.17 -12.59 -15.07
CA ASN A 210 3.68 -13.13 -13.81
C ASN A 210 3.41 -12.05 -12.77
N VAL A 211 4.07 -10.89 -12.83
CA VAL A 211 3.80 -9.76 -11.94
C VAL A 211 2.39 -9.21 -12.16
N ALA A 212 1.96 -9.02 -13.41
CA ALA A 212 0.60 -8.55 -13.70
C ALA A 212 -0.47 -9.57 -13.27
N ARG A 213 -0.22 -10.86 -13.50
CA ARG A 213 -1.11 -11.95 -13.05
C ARG A 213 -1.23 -12.01 -11.54
N GLU A 214 -0.11 -11.87 -10.85
CA GLU A 214 -0.06 -11.85 -9.38
C GLU A 214 -0.72 -10.60 -8.81
N THR A 215 -0.54 -9.43 -9.45
CA THR A 215 -1.25 -8.18 -9.13
C THR A 215 -2.76 -8.42 -9.14
N ARG A 216 -3.28 -8.98 -10.24
CA ARG A 216 -4.70 -9.34 -10.37
C ARG A 216 -5.16 -10.26 -9.25
N ARG A 217 -4.43 -11.34 -8.99
CA ARG A 217 -4.76 -12.31 -7.94
C ARG A 217 -4.83 -11.66 -6.56
N GLN A 218 -3.85 -10.83 -6.22
CA GLN A 218 -3.78 -10.15 -4.92
C GLN A 218 -4.93 -9.14 -4.76
N ILE A 219 -5.18 -8.31 -5.77
CA ILE A 219 -6.26 -7.32 -5.76
C ILE A 219 -7.63 -8.00 -5.63
N GLN A 220 -7.91 -9.03 -6.43
CA GLN A 220 -9.16 -9.78 -6.34
C GLN A 220 -9.33 -10.46 -4.98
N GLY A 221 -8.26 -11.03 -4.43
CA GLY A 221 -8.27 -11.62 -3.09
C GLY A 221 -8.57 -10.59 -2.00
N PHE A 222 -7.97 -9.40 -2.10
CA PHE A 222 -8.23 -8.29 -1.18
C PHE A 222 -9.68 -7.81 -1.25
N TRP A 223 -10.24 -7.62 -2.45
CA TRP A 223 -11.63 -7.17 -2.61
C TRP A 223 -12.63 -8.19 -2.13
N LYS A 224 -12.44 -9.48 -2.43
CA LYS A 224 -13.27 -10.55 -1.89
C LYS A 224 -13.27 -10.56 -0.35
N SER A 225 -12.12 -10.31 0.26
CA SER A 225 -12.01 -10.19 1.72
C SER A 225 -12.74 -8.95 2.24
N THR A 226 -12.67 -7.84 1.50
CA THR A 226 -13.29 -6.56 1.86
C THR A 226 -14.82 -6.62 1.78
N GLU A 227 -15.36 -7.19 0.70
CA GLU A 227 -16.79 -7.47 0.55
C GLU A 227 -17.32 -8.33 1.70
N LEU A 228 -16.59 -9.40 2.05
CA LEU A 228 -16.97 -10.25 3.17
C LEU A 228 -16.99 -9.47 4.51
N MET A 229 -16.03 -8.56 4.72
CA MET A 229 -16.01 -7.71 5.91
C MET A 229 -17.21 -6.75 5.94
N PHE A 230 -17.55 -6.11 4.82
CA PHE A 230 -18.72 -5.22 4.74
C PHE A 230 -20.03 -5.97 4.95
N GLU A 231 -20.17 -7.15 4.35
CA GLU A 231 -21.34 -7.99 4.55
C GLU A 231 -21.49 -8.43 6.01
N GLN A 232 -20.38 -8.75 6.69
CA GLN A 232 -20.39 -9.05 8.12
C GLN A 232 -20.74 -7.80 8.96
N ALA A 233 -20.22 -6.62 8.60
CA ALA A 233 -20.54 -5.37 9.31
C ALA A 233 -22.03 -5.02 9.19
N ARG A 234 -22.61 -5.14 8.00
CA ARG A 234 -24.05 -4.94 7.75
C ARG A 234 -24.91 -5.88 8.60
N LYS A 235 -24.58 -7.18 8.61
CA LYS A 235 -25.26 -8.16 9.47
C LYS A 235 -25.16 -7.84 10.95
N ARG A 236 -24.02 -7.31 11.42
CA ARG A 236 -23.86 -6.89 12.83
C ARG A 236 -24.73 -5.69 13.15
N GLU A 237 -24.79 -4.70 12.24
CA GLU A 237 -25.65 -3.53 12.41
C GLU A 237 -27.13 -3.90 12.45
N GLU A 238 -27.58 -4.77 11.55
CA GLU A 238 -28.96 -5.30 11.53
C GLU A 238 -29.32 -6.00 12.85
N ARG A 239 -28.42 -6.84 13.38
CA ARG A 239 -28.62 -7.51 14.69
C ARG A 239 -28.69 -6.51 15.84
N TYR A 240 -27.83 -5.50 15.83
CA TYR A 240 -27.83 -4.45 16.85
C TYR A 240 -29.14 -3.65 16.84
N LYS A 241 -29.63 -3.26 15.66
CA LYS A 241 -30.93 -2.57 15.51
C LYS A 241 -32.08 -3.44 16.01
N ALA A 242 -32.15 -4.69 15.59
CA ALA A 242 -33.19 -5.62 16.04
C ALA A 242 -33.17 -5.86 17.57
N ALA A 243 -31.98 -5.96 18.17
CA ALA A 243 -31.84 -6.09 19.62
C ALA A 243 -32.29 -4.82 20.36
N LYS A 244 -31.97 -3.64 19.84
CA LYS A 244 -32.40 -2.36 20.40
C LYS A 244 -33.93 -2.21 20.35
N GLU A 245 -34.55 -2.49 19.20
CA GLU A 245 -36.01 -2.45 19.04
C GLU A 245 -36.72 -3.46 19.96
N SER A 246 -36.13 -4.65 20.15
CA SER A 246 -36.67 -5.67 21.05
C SER A 246 -36.64 -5.20 22.51
N LYS A 247 -35.57 -4.51 22.93
CA LYS A 247 -35.43 -3.95 24.28
C LYS A 247 -36.44 -2.83 24.52
N GLU A 248 -36.60 -1.90 23.56
CA GLU A 248 -37.58 -0.82 23.65
C GLU A 248 -39.03 -1.35 23.74
N LYS A 249 -39.37 -2.42 23.00
CA LYS A 249 -40.67 -3.10 23.11
C LYS A 249 -40.90 -3.79 24.46
N GLN A 250 -39.84 -4.33 25.08
CA GLN A 250 -39.92 -4.94 26.40
C GLN A 250 -40.14 -3.89 27.50
N GLU A 251 -39.45 -2.76 27.43
CA GLU A 251 -39.57 -1.66 28.39
C GLU A 251 -40.96 -1.01 28.31
N THR A 252 -41.42 -0.65 27.11
CA THR A 252 -42.77 -0.09 26.90
C THR A 252 -43.89 -1.06 27.33
N GLY A 253 -43.72 -2.36 27.11
CA GLY A 253 -44.67 -3.38 27.57
C GLY A 253 -44.68 -3.60 29.09
N GLN A 254 -43.56 -3.36 29.79
CA GLN A 254 -43.51 -3.41 31.26
C GLN A 254 -44.19 -2.20 31.89
N ASP A 255 -44.02 -1.01 31.31
CA ASP A 255 -44.64 0.22 31.82
C ASP A 255 -46.16 0.17 31.75
N MET A 256 -46.74 -0.38 30.68
CA MET A 256 -48.20 -0.55 30.58
C MET A 256 -48.75 -1.51 31.65
N LYS A 257 -48.01 -2.57 31.99
CA LYS A 257 -48.44 -3.53 33.02
C LYS A 257 -48.38 -2.97 34.45
N MET A 258 -47.56 -1.94 34.70
CA MET A 258 -47.53 -1.27 36.00
C MET A 258 -48.59 -0.17 36.15
N ALA A 259 -49.23 0.23 35.04
CA ALA A 259 -50.27 1.25 35.04
C ALA A 259 -51.70 0.68 35.23
N GLU A 260 -51.86 -0.64 35.19
CA GLU A 260 -53.11 -1.38 35.47
C GLU A 260 -53.22 -1.78 36.95
#